data_AF-A0A542LP28-F1
#
_entry.id   AF-A0A542LP28-F1
#
_cell.length_a   1.000
_cell.length_b   1.000
_cell.length_c   1.000
_cell.angle_alpha   90.00
_cell.angle_beta   90.00
_cell.angle_gamma   90.00
#
_symmetry.space_group_name_H-M   'P 1'
#
loop_
_entity.id
_entity.type
_entity.pdbx_description
1 polymer ?
#
loop_
_entity_poly.entity_id
_entity_poly.type
_entity_poly.pdbx_seq_one_letter_code
_entity_poly.pdbx_strand_id
1 'polypeptide(L)'
;MHKVRELESMPPHADPREALGIVLICFGWPILASVEAVLARGAGQLRFSNAALDATLVLELIVGATALAVLASRRYPLHTLWPRVSWRGTVDGLGLFACFLALCQVSRLLMPPEAGWPIEDIMTRTSVSWSSVIPMSIINGAYEEVFLLGYLMRGMRRYGASTAIGIMVLVRMLYHMYQGAAGALAIVLFGIVLGVYYQRKGQLFPVVLAHAAADMAAFLL
;
A
#
# COMPACT_ATOMS: atom_id res chain seq x y z
N MET A 1 34.34 17.53 -12.39
CA MET A 1 33.11 16.99 -13.06
C MET A 1 32.73 15.57 -12.61
N HIS A 2 33.69 14.69 -12.26
CA HIS A 2 33.36 13.31 -11.82
C HIS A 2 32.65 13.22 -10.45
N LYS A 3 32.99 14.11 -9.50
CA LYS A 3 32.40 14.17 -8.14
C LYS A 3 30.97 14.73 -8.09
N VAL A 4 30.55 15.48 -9.12
CA VAL A 4 29.19 16.04 -9.21
C VAL A 4 28.19 14.98 -9.70
N ARG A 5 28.63 14.06 -10.58
CA ARG A 5 27.84 12.90 -11.02
C ARG A 5 27.57 11.86 -9.93
N GLU A 6 28.43 11.78 -8.90
CA GLU A 6 28.21 10.88 -7.75
C GLU A 6 27.17 11.42 -6.75
N LEU A 7 26.95 12.75 -6.70
CA LEU A 7 25.90 13.34 -5.88
C LEU A 7 24.52 13.24 -6.56
N GLU A 8 24.48 13.17 -7.90
CA GLU A 8 23.26 12.90 -8.69
C GLU A 8 22.84 11.42 -8.69
N SER A 9 23.71 10.51 -8.23
CA SER A 9 23.45 9.06 -8.22
C SER A 9 23.01 8.52 -6.85
N MET A 10 22.97 9.35 -5.80
CA MET A 10 22.41 8.94 -4.52
C MET A 10 20.87 8.91 -4.61
N PRO A 11 20.22 7.77 -4.32
CA PRO A 11 18.76 7.71 -4.33
C PRO A 11 18.22 8.75 -3.35
N PRO A 12 17.12 9.45 -3.67
CA PRO A 12 16.60 10.52 -2.83
C PRO A 12 16.33 9.98 -1.42
N HIS A 13 17.09 10.50 -0.45
CA HIS A 13 16.95 10.13 0.95
C HIS A 13 15.87 11.00 1.59
N ALA A 14 14.99 10.37 2.36
CA ALA A 14 14.06 11.09 3.21
C ALA A 14 14.70 11.23 4.60
N ASP A 15 14.70 12.44 5.17
CA ASP A 15 14.90 12.60 6.62
C ASP A 15 13.79 11.82 7.34
N PRO A 16 14.07 10.96 8.34
CA PRO A 16 13.05 10.26 9.11
C PRO A 16 11.90 11.14 9.61
N ARG A 17 12.16 12.41 9.93
CA ARG A 17 11.10 13.35 10.35
C ARG A 17 10.18 13.73 9.20
N GLU A 18 10.74 14.00 8.03
CA GLU A 18 9.97 14.27 6.81
C GLU A 18 9.22 13.01 6.35
N ALA A 19 9.85 11.84 6.46
CA ALA A 19 9.22 10.55 6.17
C ALA A 19 8.00 10.32 7.07
N LEU A 20 8.14 10.56 8.38
CA LEU A 20 7.04 10.48 9.33
C LEU A 20 5.93 11.49 8.99
N GLY A 21 6.28 12.74 8.63
CA GLY A 21 5.32 13.76 8.24
C GLY A 21 4.46 13.33 7.03
N ILE A 22 5.09 12.78 5.98
CA ILE A 22 4.37 12.26 4.81
C ILE A 22 3.54 11.03 5.19
N VAL A 23 4.04 10.13 6.04
CA VAL A 23 3.25 8.99 6.53
C VAL A 23 2.02 9.45 7.30
N LEU A 24 2.14 10.47 8.15
CA LEU A 24 1.01 11.02 8.90
C LEU A 24 -0.03 11.69 7.99
N ILE A 25 0.44 12.42 6.97
CA ILE A 25 -0.45 12.99 5.95
C ILE A 25 -1.19 11.87 5.23
N CYS A 26 -0.47 10.87 4.71
CA CYS A 26 -1.04 9.87 3.82
C CYS A 26 -1.83 8.76 4.54
N PHE A 27 -1.34 8.33 5.69
CA PHE A 27 -1.81 7.11 6.37
C PHE A 27 -2.23 7.36 7.82
N GLY A 28 -2.07 8.58 8.35
CA GLY A 28 -2.43 8.88 9.74
C GLY A 28 -3.90 8.57 10.05
N TRP A 29 -4.82 9.06 9.22
CA TRP A 29 -6.24 8.77 9.38
C TRP A 29 -6.59 7.28 9.19
N PRO A 30 -6.17 6.60 8.09
CA PRO A 30 -6.36 5.15 7.94
C PRO A 30 -5.83 4.32 9.11
N ILE A 31 -4.65 4.66 9.65
CA ILE A 31 -4.08 3.98 10.83
C ILE A 31 -4.99 4.15 12.04
N LEU A 32 -5.44 5.38 12.33
CA LEU A 32 -6.32 5.64 13.47
C LEU A 32 -7.66 4.90 13.33
N ALA A 33 -8.29 4.95 12.16
CA ALA A 33 -9.54 4.26 11.88
C ALA A 33 -9.41 2.73 12.01
N SER A 34 -8.30 2.17 11.51
CA SER A 34 -8.00 0.74 11.61
C SER A 34 -7.80 0.30 13.07
N VAL A 35 -7.03 1.06 13.86
CA VAL A 35 -6.80 0.78 15.27
C VAL A 35 -8.09 0.92 16.09
N GLU A 36 -8.88 1.96 15.83
CA GLU A 36 -10.18 2.16 16.50
C GLU A 36 -11.14 1.00 16.21
N ALA A 37 -11.23 0.53 14.96
CA ALA A 37 -12.08 -0.61 14.61
C ALA A 37 -11.75 -1.88 15.41
N VAL A 38 -10.46 -2.11 15.68
CA VAL A 38 -9.99 -3.22 16.52
C VAL A 38 -10.32 -2.98 18.00
N LEU A 39 -10.02 -1.79 18.53
CA LEU A 39 -10.21 -1.46 19.94
C LEU A 39 -11.68 -1.40 20.36
N ALA A 40 -12.54 -0.84 19.51
CA ALA A 40 -13.97 -0.75 19.74
C ALA A 40 -14.69 -2.11 19.64
N ARG A 41 -13.98 -3.19 19.31
CA ARG A 41 -14.55 -4.48 18.87
C ARG A 41 -15.59 -4.31 17.75
N GLY A 42 -15.44 -3.23 16.98
CA GLY A 42 -16.45 -2.68 16.08
C GLY A 42 -16.32 -3.13 14.62
N ALA A 43 -15.36 -4.00 14.31
CA ALA A 43 -15.23 -4.54 12.95
C ALA A 43 -16.51 -5.23 12.44
N GLY A 44 -17.37 -5.72 13.34
CA GLY A 44 -18.65 -6.34 13.01
C GLY A 44 -19.73 -5.41 12.42
N GLN A 45 -19.49 -4.08 12.38
CA GLN A 45 -20.40 -3.13 11.71
C GLN A 45 -19.81 -2.51 10.45
N LEU A 46 -18.55 -2.79 10.13
CA LEU A 46 -17.91 -2.26 8.94
C LEU A 46 -18.52 -2.91 7.69
N ARG A 47 -18.77 -2.07 6.68
CA ARG A 47 -19.17 -2.48 5.34
C ARG A 47 -18.65 -1.44 4.36
N PHE A 48 -18.33 -1.86 3.15
CA PHE A 48 -18.06 -0.92 2.07
C PHE A 48 -19.35 -0.61 1.30
N SER A 49 -19.39 0.60 0.77
CA SER A 49 -20.45 1.11 -0.09
C SER A 49 -19.82 1.98 -1.17
N ASN A 50 -20.53 2.20 -2.29
CA ASN A 50 -20.04 3.09 -3.36
C ASN A 50 -19.62 4.45 -2.82
N ALA A 51 -20.46 5.07 -1.99
CA ALA A 51 -20.15 6.37 -1.38
C ALA A 51 -18.86 6.33 -0.53
N ALA A 52 -18.59 5.24 0.19
CA ALA A 52 -17.36 5.09 0.95
C ALA A 52 -16.13 4.90 0.04
N LEU A 53 -16.23 4.09 -1.02
CA LEU A 53 -15.14 3.91 -1.98
C LEU A 53 -14.83 5.19 -2.75
N ASP A 54 -15.86 5.90 -3.21
CA ASP A 54 -15.72 7.17 -3.92
C ASP A 54 -15.12 8.24 -2.98
N ALA A 55 -15.53 8.28 -1.71
CA ALA A 55 -14.96 9.18 -0.71
C ALA A 55 -13.48 8.87 -0.43
N THR A 56 -13.11 7.59 -0.33
CA THR A 56 -11.70 7.17 -0.19
C THR A 56 -10.87 7.61 -1.39
N LEU A 57 -11.36 7.38 -2.61
CA LEU A 57 -10.69 7.84 -3.83
C LEU A 57 -10.44 9.35 -3.81
N VAL A 58 -11.48 10.15 -3.50
CA VAL A 58 -11.36 11.62 -3.45
C VAL A 58 -10.38 12.05 -2.36
N LEU A 59 -10.44 11.42 -1.19
CA LEU A 59 -9.51 11.67 -0.08
C LEU A 59 -8.06 11.40 -0.50
N GLU A 60 -7.79 10.26 -1.12
CA GLU A 60 -6.44 9.90 -1.58
C GLU A 60 -5.90 10.84 -2.65
N LEU A 61 -6.75 11.34 -3.55
CA LEU A 61 -6.34 12.36 -4.51
C LEU A 61 -5.95 13.67 -3.81
N ILE A 62 -6.74 14.12 -2.82
CA ILE A 62 -6.47 15.36 -2.07
C ILE A 62 -5.20 15.22 -1.23
N VAL A 63 -5.12 14.15 -0.44
CA VAL A 63 -4.03 13.89 0.48
C VAL A 63 -2.75 13.57 -0.29
N GLY A 64 -2.85 12.79 -1.36
CA GLY A 64 -1.74 12.49 -2.27
C GLY A 64 -1.21 13.73 -2.96
N ALA A 65 -2.08 14.61 -3.49
CA ALA A 65 -1.67 15.90 -4.04
C ALA A 65 -0.99 16.78 -2.99
N THR A 66 -1.50 16.78 -1.75
CA THR A 66 -0.91 17.52 -0.63
C THR A 66 0.49 17.00 -0.31
N ALA A 67 0.67 15.69 -0.18
CA ALA A 67 1.97 15.07 0.06
C ALA A 67 2.95 15.35 -1.08
N LEU A 68 2.52 15.24 -2.34
CA LEU A 68 3.35 15.58 -3.50
C LEU A 68 3.73 17.07 -3.52
N ALA A 69 2.84 17.97 -3.13
CA ALA A 69 3.13 19.40 -3.03
C ALA A 69 4.16 19.69 -1.93
N VAL A 70 4.04 19.03 -0.77
CA VAL A 70 5.05 19.10 0.30
C VAL A 70 6.40 18.60 -0.23
N LEU A 71 6.44 17.46 -0.90
CA LEU A 71 7.66 16.90 -1.49
C LEU A 71 8.27 17.84 -2.56
N ALA A 72 7.44 18.43 -3.41
CA ALA A 72 7.86 19.43 -4.40
C ALA A 72 8.48 20.67 -3.74
N SER A 73 7.87 21.16 -2.66
CA SER A 73 8.39 22.31 -1.88
C SER A 73 9.78 22.04 -1.29
N ARG A 74 10.09 20.75 -1.05
CA ARG A 74 11.40 20.26 -0.58
C ARG A 74 12.35 19.87 -1.71
N ARG A 75 11.98 20.15 -2.97
CA ARG A 75 12.74 19.78 -4.18
C ARG A 75 12.96 18.27 -4.33
N TYR A 76 12.07 17.45 -3.78
CA TYR A 76 12.11 16.00 -4.01
C TYR A 76 11.82 15.71 -5.49
N PRO A 77 12.58 14.80 -6.14
CA PRO A 77 12.41 14.51 -7.56
C PRO A 77 11.16 13.66 -7.81
N LEU A 78 10.00 14.30 -7.98
CA LEU A 78 8.69 13.63 -8.12
C LEU A 78 8.61 12.64 -9.29
N HIS A 79 9.39 12.86 -10.37
CA HIS A 79 9.44 11.94 -11.50
C HIS A 79 9.90 10.52 -11.11
N THR A 80 10.58 10.38 -9.97
CA THR A 80 10.99 9.07 -9.42
C THR A 80 9.84 8.29 -8.80
N LEU A 81 8.71 8.95 -8.53
CA LEU A 81 7.51 8.37 -7.95
C LEU A 81 6.52 7.90 -9.01
N TRP A 82 6.75 8.16 -10.30
CA TRP A 82 5.80 7.75 -11.34
C TRP A 82 5.95 6.28 -11.74
N PRO A 83 4.88 5.48 -11.66
CA PRO A 83 4.86 4.13 -12.23
C PRO A 83 5.00 4.19 -13.75
N ARG A 84 6.02 3.54 -14.30
CA ARG A 84 6.26 3.48 -15.75
C ARG A 84 5.68 2.20 -16.33
N VAL A 85 4.59 2.34 -17.09
CA VAL A 85 3.92 1.23 -17.77
C VAL A 85 4.87 0.53 -18.73
N SER A 86 4.89 -0.80 -18.70
CA SER A 86 5.64 -1.61 -19.65
C SER A 86 5.08 -3.02 -19.74
N TRP A 87 5.22 -3.67 -20.90
CA TRP A 87 4.75 -5.04 -21.09
C TRP A 87 5.37 -6.04 -20.09
N ARG A 88 6.69 -5.98 -19.89
CA ARG A 88 7.37 -6.82 -18.90
C ARG A 88 6.84 -6.54 -17.49
N GLY A 89 6.58 -5.27 -17.18
CA GLY A 89 6.00 -4.89 -15.91
C GLY A 89 4.57 -5.39 -15.71
N THR A 90 3.77 -5.51 -16.78
CA THR A 90 2.45 -6.15 -16.73
C THR A 90 2.57 -7.62 -16.36
N VAL A 91 3.48 -8.36 -16.99
CA VAL A 91 3.71 -9.78 -16.67
C VAL A 91 4.16 -9.94 -15.22
N ASP A 92 5.12 -9.13 -14.77
CA ASP A 92 5.58 -9.15 -13.38
C ASP A 92 4.43 -8.82 -12.41
N GLY A 93 3.59 -7.83 -12.74
CA GLY A 93 2.44 -7.45 -11.91
C GLY A 93 1.38 -8.55 -11.81
N LEU A 94 1.08 -9.25 -12.90
CA LEU A 94 0.19 -10.42 -12.88
C LEU A 94 0.78 -11.57 -12.04
N GLY A 95 2.09 -11.78 -12.11
CA GLY A 95 2.78 -12.76 -11.26
C GLY A 95 2.73 -12.40 -9.78
N LEU A 96 2.91 -11.13 -9.44
CA LEU A 96 2.77 -10.62 -8.07
C LEU A 96 1.33 -10.73 -7.56
N PHE A 97 0.33 -10.47 -8.40
CA PHE A 97 -1.08 -10.68 -8.06
C PHE A 97 -1.39 -12.16 -7.81
N ALA A 98 -0.92 -13.08 -8.66
CA ALA A 98 -1.07 -14.52 -8.42
C ALA A 98 -0.38 -14.95 -7.11
N CYS A 99 0.78 -14.36 -6.79
CA CYS A 99 1.46 -14.57 -5.52
C CYS A 99 0.60 -14.09 -4.34
N PHE A 100 -0.04 -12.92 -4.43
CA PHE A 100 -0.97 -12.44 -3.41
C PHE A 100 -2.11 -13.43 -3.14
N LEU A 101 -2.75 -13.95 -4.19
CA LEU A 101 -3.82 -14.95 -4.03
C LEU A 101 -3.32 -16.20 -3.29
N ALA A 102 -2.12 -16.68 -3.62
CA ALA A 102 -1.50 -17.80 -2.91
C ALA A 102 -1.19 -17.47 -1.44
N LEU A 103 -0.68 -16.26 -1.15
CA LEU A 103 -0.41 -15.82 0.22
C LEU A 103 -1.67 -15.69 1.07
N CYS A 104 -2.81 -15.32 0.47
CA CYS A 104 -4.10 -15.34 1.15
C CYS A 104 -4.45 -16.77 1.60
N GLN A 105 -4.21 -17.78 0.76
CA GLN A 105 -4.42 -19.19 1.13
C GLN A 105 -3.44 -19.65 2.22
N VAL A 106 -2.16 -19.27 2.11
CA VAL A 106 -1.17 -19.59 3.16
C VAL A 106 -1.57 -18.97 4.50
N SER A 107 -2.02 -17.71 4.51
CA SER A 107 -2.49 -17.06 5.74
C SER A 107 -3.66 -17.83 6.37
N ARG A 108 -4.61 -18.31 5.55
CA ARG A 108 -5.73 -19.15 6.01
C ARG A 108 -5.29 -20.43 6.69
N LEU A 109 -4.27 -21.09 6.13
CA LEU A 109 -3.76 -22.35 6.66
C LEU A 109 -2.97 -22.19 7.96
N LEU A 110 -2.34 -21.03 8.16
CA LEU A 110 -1.51 -20.76 9.34
C LEU A 110 -2.33 -20.26 10.54
N MET A 111 -3.52 -19.72 10.31
CA MET A 111 -4.35 -19.12 11.35
C MET A 111 -5.43 -20.09 11.85
N PRO A 112 -5.64 -20.19 13.17
CA PRO A 112 -6.69 -21.06 13.69
C PRO A 112 -8.08 -20.53 13.29
N PRO A 113 -9.10 -21.39 13.15
CA PRO A 113 -10.46 -20.98 12.79
C PRO A 113 -11.02 -19.86 13.70
N GLU A 114 -10.72 -19.93 14.99
CA GLU A 114 -11.09 -18.94 16.00
C GLU A 114 -10.40 -17.57 15.88
N ALA A 115 -9.34 -17.43 15.07
CA ALA A 115 -8.71 -16.13 14.81
C ALA A 115 -9.67 -15.13 14.15
N GLY A 116 -10.73 -15.64 13.52
CA GLY A 116 -11.77 -14.87 12.87
C GLY A 116 -11.31 -14.20 11.57
N TRP A 117 -12.29 -13.93 10.71
CA TRP A 117 -12.09 -13.23 9.44
C TRP A 117 -12.99 -12.00 9.37
N PRO A 118 -12.74 -10.96 10.19
CA PRO A 118 -13.50 -9.73 10.10
C PRO A 118 -13.63 -9.22 8.67
N ILE A 119 -12.55 -9.30 7.89
CA ILE A 119 -12.60 -8.89 6.48
C ILE A 119 -13.60 -9.67 5.63
N GLU A 120 -13.75 -10.98 5.83
CA GLU A 120 -14.74 -11.77 5.09
C GLU A 120 -16.16 -11.36 5.44
N ASP A 121 -16.45 -11.19 6.72
CA ASP A 121 -17.75 -10.74 7.22
C ASP A 121 -18.07 -9.29 6.77
N ILE A 122 -17.04 -8.44 6.64
CA ILE A 122 -17.19 -7.11 6.03
C ILE A 122 -17.53 -7.24 4.53
N MET A 123 -16.87 -8.14 3.79
CA MET A 123 -17.12 -8.37 2.38
C MET A 123 -18.52 -8.95 2.12
N THR A 124 -19.02 -9.89 2.95
CA THR A 124 -20.37 -10.45 2.78
C THR A 124 -21.49 -9.43 2.95
N ARG A 125 -21.22 -8.34 3.69
CA ARG A 125 -22.14 -7.21 3.92
C ARG A 125 -21.90 -6.03 2.99
N THR A 126 -20.89 -6.14 2.11
CA THR A 126 -20.51 -5.10 1.17
C THR A 126 -21.34 -5.20 -0.10
N SER A 127 -21.84 -4.07 -0.58
CA SER A 127 -22.51 -3.98 -1.88
C SER A 127 -21.96 -2.77 -2.62
N VAL A 128 -21.23 -3.04 -3.70
CA VAL A 128 -20.49 -2.04 -4.47
C VAL A 128 -20.64 -2.30 -5.97
N SER A 129 -20.58 -1.25 -6.77
CA SER A 129 -20.62 -1.32 -8.23
C SER A 129 -19.21 -1.21 -8.81
N TRP A 130 -19.06 -1.76 -10.02
CA TRP A 130 -17.79 -1.78 -10.73
C TRP A 130 -17.32 -0.35 -11.05
N SER A 131 -18.26 0.59 -11.20
CA SER A 131 -18.00 2.01 -11.42
C SER A 131 -17.24 2.69 -10.27
N SER A 132 -17.43 2.22 -9.03
CA SER A 132 -16.72 2.75 -7.87
C SER A 132 -15.46 1.94 -7.58
N VAL A 133 -15.54 0.61 -7.68
CA VAL A 133 -14.41 -0.29 -7.39
C VAL A 133 -13.23 -0.04 -8.33
N ILE A 134 -13.44 -0.06 -9.66
CA ILE A 134 -12.34 0.01 -10.63
C ILE A 134 -11.47 1.28 -10.45
N PRO A 135 -12.04 2.51 -10.45
CA PRO A 135 -11.23 3.69 -10.28
C PRO A 135 -10.62 3.78 -8.88
N MET A 136 -11.35 3.35 -7.83
CA MET A 136 -10.81 3.33 -6.46
C MET A 136 -9.60 2.42 -6.36
N SER A 137 -9.68 1.18 -6.85
CA SER A 137 -8.57 0.21 -6.81
C SER A 137 -7.33 0.70 -7.59
N ILE A 138 -7.53 1.37 -8.73
CA ILE A 138 -6.41 1.94 -9.50
C ILE A 138 -5.74 3.07 -8.73
N ILE A 139 -6.54 3.98 -8.15
CA ILE A 139 -6.01 5.13 -7.41
C ILE A 139 -5.39 4.68 -6.09
N ASN A 140 -6.05 3.83 -5.30
CA ASN A 140 -5.54 3.30 -4.04
C ASN A 140 -4.25 2.52 -4.25
N GLY A 141 -4.23 1.56 -5.18
CA GLY A 141 -3.02 0.80 -5.49
C GLY A 141 -1.85 1.69 -5.96
N ALA A 142 -2.12 2.76 -6.72
CA ALA A 142 -1.10 3.73 -7.07
C ALA A 142 -0.64 4.55 -5.86
N TYR A 143 -1.59 5.09 -5.10
CA TYR A 143 -1.39 5.92 -3.92
C TYR A 143 -0.52 5.20 -2.88
N GLU A 144 -0.93 4.01 -2.47
CA GLU A 144 -0.23 3.26 -1.43
C GLU A 144 1.20 2.92 -1.86
N GLU A 145 1.40 2.33 -3.04
CA GLU A 145 2.73 1.91 -3.45
C GLU A 145 3.66 3.07 -3.78
N VAL A 146 3.12 4.22 -4.24
CA VAL A 146 3.92 5.43 -4.44
C VAL A 146 4.47 5.95 -3.12
N PHE A 147 3.64 6.07 -2.08
CA PHE A 147 4.08 6.64 -0.81
C PHE A 147 4.83 5.61 0.06
N LEU A 148 4.45 4.34 0.01
CA LEU A 148 5.12 3.27 0.76
C LEU A 148 6.42 2.81 0.12
N LEU A 149 6.38 2.33 -1.13
CA LEU A 149 7.57 1.80 -1.79
C LEU A 149 8.39 2.93 -2.44
N GLY A 150 7.72 3.79 -3.20
CA GLY A 150 8.34 4.85 -3.99
C GLY A 150 9.03 5.91 -3.13
N TYR A 151 8.41 6.29 -2.02
CA TYR A 151 8.92 7.31 -1.11
C TYR A 151 9.51 6.73 0.19
N LEU A 152 8.69 6.09 1.05
CA LEU A 152 9.10 5.70 2.40
C LEU A 152 10.22 4.65 2.39
N MET A 153 9.98 3.48 1.79
CA MET A 153 10.95 2.40 1.71
C MET A 153 12.22 2.86 0.99
N ARG A 154 12.07 3.51 -0.17
CA ARG A 154 13.22 4.03 -0.93
C ARG A 154 14.06 5.00 -0.09
N GLY A 155 13.41 5.93 0.62
CA GLY A 155 14.08 6.92 1.47
C GLY A 155 14.82 6.30 2.65
N MET A 156 14.28 5.21 3.21
CA MET A 156 14.87 4.51 4.36
C MET A 156 15.97 3.50 3.99
N ARG A 157 16.26 3.27 2.70
CA ARG A 157 17.28 2.29 2.25
C ARG A 157 18.67 2.47 2.87
N ARG A 158 19.04 3.71 3.23
CA ARG A 158 20.33 4.02 3.90
C ARG A 158 20.50 3.32 5.25
N TYR A 159 19.39 2.92 5.90
CA TYR A 159 19.39 2.21 7.17
C TYR A 159 19.38 0.67 6.99
N GLY A 160 19.58 0.19 5.76
CA GLY A 160 19.57 -1.22 5.40
C GLY A 160 18.25 -1.68 4.79
N ALA A 161 18.32 -2.69 3.91
CA ALA A 161 17.16 -3.20 3.19
C ALA A 161 16.09 -3.76 4.13
N SER A 162 16.49 -4.51 5.16
CA SER A 162 15.56 -5.09 6.14
C SER A 162 14.83 -4.01 6.93
N THR A 163 15.53 -2.96 7.37
CA THR A 163 14.93 -1.82 8.07
C THR A 163 13.92 -1.09 7.19
N ALA A 164 14.27 -0.81 5.94
CA ALA A 164 13.39 -0.12 5.00
C ALA A 164 12.11 -0.92 4.71
N ILE A 165 12.23 -2.23 4.49
CA ILE A 165 11.08 -3.13 4.30
C ILE A 165 10.26 -3.19 5.58
N GLY A 166 10.89 -3.36 6.74
CA GLY A 166 10.21 -3.47 8.03
C GLY A 166 9.37 -2.23 8.37
N ILE A 167 9.91 -1.03 8.15
CA ILE A 167 9.16 0.23 8.37
C ILE A 167 7.96 0.30 7.44
N MET A 168 8.14 0.00 6.15
CA MET A 168 7.06 0.04 5.17
C MET A 168 5.95 -0.98 5.49
N VAL A 169 6.33 -2.22 5.81
CA VAL A 169 5.40 -3.29 6.18
C VAL A 169 4.67 -2.95 7.48
N LEU A 170 5.35 -2.32 8.45
CA LEU A 170 4.73 -1.88 9.70
C LEU A 170 3.64 -0.85 9.43
N VAL A 171 3.92 0.19 8.64
CA VAL A 171 2.91 1.21 8.29
C VAL A 171 1.71 0.54 7.61
N ARG A 172 1.96 -0.35 6.64
CA ARG A 172 0.93 -1.14 5.96
C ARG A 172 0.07 -1.94 6.92
N MET A 173 0.70 -2.72 7.79
CA MET A 173 0.00 -3.52 8.78
C MET A 173 -0.91 -2.65 9.67
N LEU A 174 -0.43 -1.49 10.12
CA LEU A 174 -1.17 -0.61 11.03
C LEU A 174 -2.51 -0.14 10.43
N TYR A 175 -2.56 0.26 9.16
CA TYR A 175 -3.82 0.66 8.52
C TYR A 175 -4.67 -0.53 8.00
N HIS A 176 -4.22 -1.78 8.17
CA HIS A 176 -4.97 -2.99 7.84
C HIS A 176 -5.34 -3.88 9.04
N MET A 177 -5.02 -3.48 10.28
CA MET A 177 -5.36 -4.27 11.48
C MET A 177 -6.85 -4.59 11.61
N TYR A 178 -7.74 -3.72 11.10
CA TYR A 178 -9.19 -3.95 11.09
C TYR A 178 -9.63 -5.24 10.37
N GLN A 179 -8.78 -5.80 9.51
CA GLN A 179 -9.06 -7.04 8.77
C GLN A 179 -8.98 -8.31 9.64
N GLY A 180 -8.48 -8.18 10.88
CA GLY A 180 -8.22 -9.29 11.79
C GLY A 180 -6.82 -9.91 11.60
N ALA A 181 -6.45 -10.84 12.47
CA ALA A 181 -5.10 -11.43 12.50
C ALA A 181 -4.72 -12.09 11.17
N ALA A 182 -5.64 -12.84 10.54
CA ALA A 182 -5.36 -13.52 9.29
C ALA A 182 -5.27 -12.56 8.08
N GLY A 183 -6.11 -11.53 8.03
CA GLY A 183 -6.00 -10.46 7.04
C GLY A 183 -4.67 -9.71 7.18
N ALA A 184 -4.35 -9.29 8.41
CA ALA A 184 -3.08 -8.61 8.71
C ALA A 184 -1.85 -9.46 8.33
N LEU A 185 -1.87 -10.78 8.58
CA LEU A 185 -0.77 -11.67 8.17
C LEU A 185 -0.62 -11.74 6.64
N ALA A 186 -1.72 -11.88 5.90
CA ALA A 186 -1.69 -11.89 4.43
C ALA A 186 -1.09 -10.58 3.88
N ILE A 187 -1.51 -9.44 4.45
CA ILE A 187 -1.01 -8.11 4.12
C ILE A 187 0.48 -7.95 4.44
N VAL A 188 0.94 -8.45 5.58
CA VAL A 188 2.37 -8.42 5.96
C VAL A 188 3.20 -9.24 4.97
N LEU A 189 2.77 -10.47 4.66
CA LEU A 189 3.46 -11.33 3.71
C LEU A 189 3.53 -10.69 2.32
N PHE A 190 2.41 -10.12 1.86
CA PHE A 190 2.35 -9.44 0.58
C PHE A 190 3.24 -8.20 0.54
N GLY A 191 3.21 -7.37 1.58
CA GLY A 191 4.10 -6.21 1.72
C GLY A 191 5.58 -6.59 1.68
N ILE A 192 5.98 -7.70 2.30
CA ILE A 192 7.34 -8.21 2.20
C ILE A 192 7.68 -8.59 0.75
N VAL A 193 6.80 -9.31 0.06
CA VAL A 193 7.01 -9.71 -1.35
C VAL A 193 7.16 -8.49 -2.25
N LEU A 194 6.26 -7.51 -2.14
CA LEU A 194 6.33 -6.27 -2.91
C LEU A 194 7.61 -5.48 -2.59
N GLY A 195 7.96 -5.37 -1.31
CA GLY A 195 9.18 -4.71 -0.85
C GLY A 195 10.45 -5.37 -1.41
N VAL A 196 10.54 -6.70 -1.36
CA VAL A 196 11.68 -7.46 -1.91
C VAL A 196 11.74 -7.31 -3.44
N TYR A 197 10.59 -7.41 -4.13
CA TYR A 197 10.52 -7.18 -5.57
C TYR A 197 11.02 -5.78 -5.93
N TYR A 198 10.50 -4.76 -5.24
CA TYR A 198 10.85 -3.37 -5.47
C TYR A 198 12.30 -3.04 -5.12
N GLN A 199 12.86 -3.67 -4.08
CA GLN A 199 14.28 -3.57 -3.75
C GLN A 199 15.17 -4.08 -4.90
N ARG A 200 14.77 -5.18 -5.55
CA ARG A 200 15.55 -5.82 -6.62
C ARG A 200 15.37 -5.14 -7.97
N LYS A 201 14.15 -4.72 -8.31
CA LYS A 201 13.80 -4.22 -9.65
C LYS A 201 13.68 -2.70 -9.72
N GLY A 202 13.34 -2.04 -8.62
CA GLY A 202 13.11 -0.59 -8.57
C GLY A 202 11.90 -0.12 -9.40
N GLN A 203 11.00 -1.02 -9.77
CA GLN A 203 9.85 -0.75 -10.64
C GLN A 203 8.56 -0.63 -9.82
N LEU A 204 7.88 0.52 -9.92
CA LEU A 204 6.60 0.77 -9.24
C LEU A 204 5.39 0.23 -9.99
N PHE A 205 5.40 0.25 -11.33
CA PHE A 205 4.23 -0.18 -12.10
C PHE A 205 3.75 -1.62 -11.81
N PRO A 206 4.65 -2.63 -11.70
CA PRO A 206 4.23 -4.00 -11.43
C PRO A 206 3.55 -4.16 -10.05
N VAL A 207 4.09 -3.49 -9.03
CA VAL A 207 3.53 -3.54 -7.68
C VAL A 207 2.19 -2.80 -7.59
N VAL A 208 2.06 -1.64 -8.26
CA VAL A 208 0.78 -0.90 -8.37
C VAL A 208 -0.27 -1.73 -9.09
N LEU A 209 0.09 -2.37 -10.20
CA LEU A 209 -0.83 -3.23 -10.95
C LEU A 209 -1.30 -4.42 -10.11
N ALA A 210 -0.37 -5.07 -9.41
CA ALA A 210 -0.69 -6.20 -8.54
C ALA A 210 -1.64 -5.81 -7.41
N HIS A 211 -1.42 -4.63 -6.82
CA HIS A 211 -2.28 -4.06 -5.79
C HIS A 211 -3.69 -3.77 -6.34
N ALA A 212 -3.80 -3.00 -7.42
CA ALA A 212 -5.09 -2.67 -8.00
C ALA A 212 -5.87 -3.94 -8.41
N ALA A 213 -5.20 -4.96 -8.94
CA ALA A 213 -5.82 -6.24 -9.25
C ALA A 213 -6.28 -7.00 -7.99
N ALA A 214 -5.51 -6.94 -6.90
CA ALA A 214 -5.89 -7.53 -5.62
C ALA A 214 -7.15 -6.90 -5.04
N ASP A 215 -7.27 -5.57 -5.08
CA ASP A 215 -8.48 -4.87 -4.63
C ASP A 215 -9.70 -5.21 -5.48
N MET A 216 -9.55 -5.17 -6.81
CA MET A 216 -10.63 -5.53 -7.72
C MET A 216 -11.08 -6.98 -7.49
N ALA A 217 -10.14 -7.90 -7.29
CA ALA A 217 -10.47 -9.29 -6.97
C ALA A 217 -11.20 -9.41 -5.63
N ALA A 218 -10.79 -8.67 -4.60
CA ALA A 218 -11.43 -8.70 -3.29
C ALA A 218 -12.88 -8.18 -3.31
N PHE A 219 -13.21 -7.21 -4.17
CA PHE A 219 -14.54 -6.62 -4.24
C PHE A 219 -15.48 -7.25 -5.28
N LEU A 220 -14.94 -7.86 -6.35
CA LEU A 220 -15.73 -8.28 -7.52
C LEU A 220 -15.82 -9.80 -7.71
N LEU A 221 -15.00 -10.58 -7.01
CA LEU A 221 -14.92 -12.05 -7.13
C LEU A 221 -15.26 -12.73 -5.80
#